data_AF-A0A5C6Z8J9-F1
#
_entry.id   AF-A0A5C6Z8J9-F1
#
_cell.length_a   1.000
_cell.length_b   1.000
_cell.length_c   1.000
_cell.angle_alpha   90.00
_cell.angle_beta   90.00
_cell.angle_gamma   90.00
#
_symmetry.space_group_name_H-M   'P 1'
#
loop_
_entity.id
_entity.type
_entity.pdbx_description
1 polymer ?
#
loop_
_entity_poly.entity_id
_entity_poly.type
_entity_poly.pdbx_seq_one_letter_code
_entity_poly.pdbx_strand_id
1 'polypeptide(L)' 'MIEVYSWPTPNGHKVHIMLEECRLPYRVIPVDIGAGEQFDASFLAISPNNKIPAI' A
#
# COMPACT_ATOMS: atom_id res chain seq x y z
N MET A 1 -13.74 4.88 3.06
CA MET A 1 -12.69 5.36 2.15
C MET A 1 -11.59 4.31 2.19
N ILE A 2 -11.12 3.84 1.04
CA ILE A 2 -10.13 2.76 0.98
C ILE A 2 -8.78 3.30 1.47
N GLU A 3 -8.06 2.52 2.28
CA GLU A 3 -6.70 2.87 2.72
C GLU A 3 -5.71 2.05 1.92
N VAL A 4 -4.76 2.69 1.26
CA VAL A 4 -3.79 2.00 0.41
C VAL A 4 -2.41 2.16 0.98
N TYR A 5 -1.91 1.12 1.65
CA TYR A 5 -0.54 1.03 2.13
C TYR A 5 0.38 0.75 0.93
N SER A 6 1.19 1.72 0.52
CA SER A 6 1.91 1.66 -0.76
C SER A 6 3.24 2.41 -0.74
N TRP A 7 4.05 2.12 -1.76
CA TRP A 7 5.34 2.76 -2.04
C TRP A 7 5.52 2.89 -3.57
N PRO A 8 6.33 3.84 -4.08
CA PRO A 8 6.53 4.07 -5.53
C PRO A 8 7.26 2.91 -6.23
N THR A 9 6.53 1.81 -6.45
CA THR A 9 6.99 0.60 -7.12
C THR A 9 5.97 0.18 -8.17
N PRO A 10 6.36 -0.64 -9.18
CA PRO A 10 5.41 -1.13 -10.16
C PRO A 10 4.18 -1.85 -9.56
N ASN A 11 4.35 -2.59 -8.46
CA ASN A 11 3.22 -3.23 -7.78
C ASN A 11 2.35 -2.20 -7.04
N GLY A 12 2.95 -1.19 -6.41
CA GLY A 12 2.21 -0.09 -5.78
C GLY A 12 1.35 0.70 -6.78
N HIS A 13 1.82 0.92 -8.00
CA HIS A 13 1.05 1.64 -9.03
C HIS A 13 -0.18 0.87 -9.54
N LYS A 14 -0.16 -0.46 -9.57
CA LYS A 14 -1.28 -1.28 -10.09
C LYS A 14 -2.59 -0.98 -9.36
N VAL A 15 -2.55 -0.87 -8.03
CA VAL A 15 -3.75 -0.61 -7.22
C VAL A 15 -4.25 0.82 -7.41
N HIS A 16 -3.34 1.80 -7.47
CA HIS A 16 -3.71 3.20 -7.73
C HIS A 16 -4.40 3.36 -9.08
N ILE A 17 -3.85 2.76 -10.15
CA ILE A 17 -4.47 2.79 -11.48
C ILE A 17 -5.90 2.23 -11.43
N MET A 18 -6.10 1.07 -10.80
CA MET A 18 -7.44 0.48 -10.67
C MET A 18 -8.42 1.39 -9.91
N LEU A 19 -7.97 1.96 -8.78
CA LEU A 19 -8.80 2.83 -7.96
C LEU A 19 -9.21 4.12 -8.68
N GLU A 20 -8.30 4.72 -9.45
CA GLU A 20 -8.58 5.88 -10.30
C GLU A 20 -9.56 5.52 -11.43
N GLU A 21 -9.32 4.43 -12.17
CA GLU A 21 -10.19 3.98 -13.28
C GLU A 21 -11.62 3.68 -12.80
N CYS A 22 -11.76 3.09 -11.60
CA CYS A 22 -13.04 2.81 -10.98
C CYS A 22 -13.65 4.01 -10.23
N ARG A 23 -12.96 5.16 -10.16
CA ARG A 23 -13.36 6.36 -9.40
C ARG A 23 -13.70 6.06 -7.94
N LEU A 24 -12.94 5.17 -7.31
CA LEU A 24 -13.12 4.80 -5.91
C LEU A 24 -12.33 5.76 -5.01
N PRO A 25 -12.95 6.39 -4.00
CA PRO A 25 -12.22 7.29 -3.09
C PRO A 25 -11.29 6.50 -2.17
N TYR A 26 -10.01 6.85 -2.19
CA TYR A 26 -8.97 6.25 -1.35
C TYR A 26 -8.00 7.28 -0.77
N ARG A 27 -7.28 6.88 0.27
CA ARG A 27 -6.13 7.60 0.83
C ARG A 27 -4.90 6.71 0.75
N VAL A 28 -3.75 7.33 0.47
CA VAL A 28 -2.47 6.61 0.45
C VAL A 28 -1.82 6.70 1.83
N ILE A 29 -1.39 5.56 2.35
CA ILE A 29 -0.56 5.46 3.54
C ILE A 29 0.83 5.00 3.07
N PRO A 30 1.87 5.83 3.19
CA PRO A 30 3.21 5.43 2.77
C PRO A 30 3.74 4.31 3.67
N VAL A 31 4.46 3.36 3.06
CA VAL A 31 5.29 2.38 3.75
C VAL A 31 6.66 2.38 3.07
N ASP A 32 7.65 3.03 3.67
CA ASP A 32 8.98 3.16 3.11
C ASP A 32 9.72 1.81 3.17
N ILE A 33 9.68 1.09 2.05
CA ILE A 33 10.35 -0.20 1.95
C ILE A 33 11.87 -0.10 1.84
N GLY A 34 12.40 1.08 1.54
CA GLY A 34 13.84 1.38 1.56
C GLY A 34 14.35 1.56 2.99
N ALA A 35 13.50 2.08 3.89
CA ALA A 35 13.76 2.17 5.32
C ALA A 35 13.40 0.89 6.09
N GLY A 36 12.66 -0.03 5.49
CA GLY A 36 12.28 -1.31 6.12
C GLY A 36 10.95 -1.32 6.86
N GLU A 37 10.11 -0.29 6.70
CA GLU A 37 8.81 -0.14 7.40
C GLU A 37 7.84 -1.31 7.12
N GLN A 38 8.04 -2.07 6.04
CA GLN A 38 7.26 -3.28 5.76
C GLN A 38 7.46 -4.41 6.79
N PHE A 39 8.43 -4.28 7.69
CA PHE A 39 8.67 -5.22 8.79
C PHE A 39 8.12 -4.73 10.13
N ASP A 40 7.60 -3.50 10.19
CA ASP A 40 7.01 -2.97 11.42
C ASP A 40 5.79 -3.79 11.83
N ALA A 41 5.66 -4.03 13.13
CA ALA A 41 4.56 -4.84 13.68
C ALA A 41 3.18 -4.27 13.30
N SER A 42 3.07 -2.94 13.18
CA SER A 42 1.86 -2.26 12.72
C SER A 42 1.51 -2.64 11.28
N PHE A 43 2.49 -2.68 10.37
CA PHE A 43 2.26 -3.08 8.99
C PHE A 43 2.08 -4.58 8.83
N LEU A 44 2.81 -5.41 9.58
CA LEU A 44 2.65 -6.87 9.56
C LEU A 44 1.26 -7.33 10.04
N ALA A 45 0.61 -6.57 10.91
CA ALA A 45 -0.78 -6.81 11.30
C ALA A 45 -1.76 -6.64 10.11
N ILE A 46 -1.38 -5.89 9.08
CA ILE A 46 -2.17 -5.65 7.86
C ILE A 46 -1.75 -6.64 6.75
N SER A 47 -0.45 -6.74 6.50
CA SER A 47 0.14 -7.61 5.47
C SER A 47 1.20 -8.51 6.12
N PRO A 48 0.82 -9.69 6.64
CA PRO A 48 1.75 -10.62 7.28
C PRO A 48 2.88 -11.11 6.35
N ASN A 49 2.67 -10.98 5.04
CA ASN A 49 3.66 -11.29 4.00
C ASN A 49 4.66 -10.13 3.75
N ASN A 50 4.65 -9.09 4.59
CA ASN A 50 5.59 -7.96 4.57
C ASN A 50 5.73 -7.29 3.19
N LYS A 51 4.64 -7.23 2.42
CA LYS A 51 4.63 -6.70 1.04
C LYS A 51 3.54 -5.65 0.85
N ILE A 52 3.92 -4.61 0.12
CA ILE A 52 3.01 -3.63 -0.48
C ILE A 52 2.65 -4.03 -1.93
N PRO A 53 1.54 -3.52 -2.49
CA PRO A 53 0.48 -2.77 -1.80
C PRO A 53 -0.38 -3.65 -0.89
N ALA A 54 -1.03 -3.05 0.11
CA ALA A 54 -2.09 -3.65 0.92
C ALA A 54 -3.25 -2.66 1.11
N ILE A 55 -4.48 -3.17 1.22
CA ILE A 55 -5.72 -2.40 1.41
C ILE A 55 -6.61 -3.01 2.48
#